data_AF-A0A1H9DAP2-F1
#
_entry.id   AF-A0A1H9DAP2-F1
#
_cell.length_a   1.000
_cell.length_b   1.000
_cell.length_c   1.000
_cell.angle_alpha   90.00
_cell.angle_beta   90.00
_cell.angle_gamma   90.00
#
_symmetry.space_group_name_H-M   'P 1'
#
loop_
_entity.id
_entity.type
_entity.pdbx_description
1 polymer ?
#
loop_
_entity_poly.entity_id
_entity_poly.type
_entity_poly.pdbx_seq_one_letter_code
_entity_poly.pdbx_strand_id
1 'polypeptide(L)'
;MTLQKANNIFEFFKSTLVINLAVCVLPILFGGLFAFKYTFLTFGFVVSLAVKELNSKNEYLFYYNNAISKKELWLSAWGCAFVFLVILSFTFNFIATLF
;
A
#
# COMPACT_ATOMS: atom_id res chain seq x y z
N MET A 1 -4.05 13.94 -14.59
CA MET A 1 -4.58 13.60 -13.25
C MET A 1 -4.66 14.88 -12.45
N THR A 2 -5.81 15.21 -11.86
CA THR A 2 -5.95 16.44 -11.06
C THR A 2 -5.24 16.26 -9.71
N LEU A 3 -4.80 17.36 -9.09
CA LEU A 3 -4.15 17.34 -7.78
C LEU A 3 -5.05 16.71 -6.70
N GLN A 4 -6.34 17.03 -6.74
CA GLN A 4 -7.34 16.44 -5.84
C GLN A 4 -7.45 14.92 -5.99
N LYS A 5 -7.45 14.41 -7.24
CA LYS A 5 -7.50 12.97 -7.51
C LYS A 5 -6.23 12.27 -6.99
N ALA A 6 -5.07 12.91 -7.12
CA ALA A 6 -3.82 12.42 -6.54
C ALA A 6 -3.88 12.33 -5.01
N ASN A 7 -4.36 13.38 -4.35
CA ASN A 7 -4.51 13.38 -2.90
C ASN A 7 -5.47 12.28 -2.44
N ASN A 8 -6.62 12.10 -3.10
CA ASN A 8 -7.59 11.06 -2.75
C ASN A 8 -6.99 9.64 -2.88
N ILE A 9 -6.24 9.38 -3.95
CA ILE A 9 -5.53 8.10 -4.15
C ILE A 9 -4.48 7.90 -3.06
N PHE A 10 -3.72 8.95 -2.72
CA PHE A 10 -2.68 8.86 -1.70
C PHE A 10 -3.27 8.64 -0.30
N GLU A 11 -4.40 9.27 0.03
CA GLU A 11 -5.13 9.00 1.27
C GLU A 11 -5.59 7.55 1.35
N PHE A 12 -6.15 7.02 0.26
CA PHE A 12 -6.52 5.61 0.20
C PHE A 12 -5.30 4.71 0.41
N PHE A 13 -4.19 4.98 -0.29
CA PHE A 13 -2.94 4.23 -0.12
C PHE A 13 -2.44 4.24 1.33
N LYS A 14 -2.36 5.40 2.00
CA LYS A 14 -1.95 5.50 3.41
C LYS A 14 -2.80 4.61 4.31
N SER A 15 -4.11 4.58 4.08
CA SER A 15 -5.02 3.75 4.88
C SER A 15 -4.81 2.24 4.65
N THR A 16 -4.37 1.83 3.45
CA THR A 16 -3.99 0.44 3.18
C THR A 16 -2.60 0.09 3.72
N LEU A 17 -1.69 1.07 3.78
CA LEU A 17 -0.29 0.87 4.17
C LEU A 17 -0.17 0.35 5.61
N VAL A 18 -0.99 0.86 6.53
CA VAL A 18 -0.96 0.45 7.95
C VAL A 18 -1.26 -1.04 8.10
N ILE A 19 -2.31 -1.52 7.43
CA ILE A 19 -2.70 -2.93 7.45
C ILE A 19 -1.62 -3.78 6.77
N ASN A 20 -1.09 -3.32 5.65
CA ASN A 20 -0.06 -4.03 4.91
C ASN A 20 1.21 -4.24 5.76
N LEU A 21 1.67 -3.18 6.43
CA LEU A 21 2.82 -3.26 7.35
C LEU A 21 2.55 -4.22 8.52
N ALA A 22 1.35 -4.19 9.10
CA ALA A 22 0.97 -5.11 10.19
C ALA A 22 1.02 -6.57 9.74
N VAL A 23 0.51 -6.89 8.55
CA VAL A 23 0.59 -8.24 7.96
C VAL A 23 2.04 -8.66 7.71
N CYS A 24 2.90 -7.71 7.35
CA CYS A 24 4.30 -7.97 7.02
C CYS A 24 5.22 -8.17 8.23
N VAL A 25 4.74 -7.99 9.47
CA VAL A 25 5.54 -8.20 10.70
C VAL A 25 6.02 -9.65 10.82
N LEU A 26 5.16 -10.64 10.60
CA LEU A 26 5.59 -12.04 10.70
C LEU A 26 6.55 -12.45 9.56
N PRO A 27 6.26 -12.13 8.27
CA PRO A 27 7.19 -12.37 7.17
C PRO A 27 8.59 -11.80 7.39
N ILE A 28 8.72 -10.58 7.93
CA ILE A 28 10.06 -10.01 8.17
C ILE A 28 10.80 -10.71 9.32
N LEU A 29 10.10 -11.13 10.38
CA LEU A 29 10.70 -11.81 11.53
C LEU A 29 11.20 -13.22 11.20
N PHE A 30 10.44 -13.98 10.40
CA PHE A 30 10.76 -15.39 10.13
C PHE A 30 11.41 -15.63 8.76
N GLY A 31 11.17 -14.78 7.77
CA GLY A 31 11.67 -14.92 6.39
C GLY A 31 12.56 -13.78 5.92
N GLY A 32 12.86 -12.80 6.79
CA GLY A 32 13.74 -11.68 6.51
C GLY A 32 13.20 -10.71 5.44
N LEU A 33 14.11 -9.89 4.91
CA LEU A 33 13.77 -8.83 3.95
C LEU A 33 13.19 -9.35 2.63
N PHE A 34 13.59 -10.55 2.21
CA PHE A 34 13.05 -11.17 0.99
C PHE A 34 11.57 -11.48 1.15
N ALA A 35 11.19 -12.22 2.21
CA ALA A 35 9.80 -12.55 2.49
C ALA A 35 8.95 -11.30 2.76
N PHE A 36 9.51 -10.30 3.44
CA PHE A 36 8.87 -8.99 3.63
C PHE A 36 8.50 -8.34 2.30
N LYS A 37 9.47 -8.15 1.38
CA LYS A 37 9.24 -7.47 0.08
C LYS A 37 8.17 -8.15 -0.75
N TYR A 38 8.24 -9.49 -0.86
CA TYR A 38 7.24 -10.26 -1.59
C TYR A 38 5.85 -10.16 -0.95
N THR A 39 5.77 -10.33 0.37
CA THR A 39 4.49 -10.27 1.09
C THR A 39 3.86 -8.89 0.98
N PHE A 40 4.66 -7.83 1.11
CA PHE A 40 4.21 -6.43 1.05
C PHE A 40 3.51 -6.09 -0.28
N LEU A 41 4.05 -6.53 -1.43
CA LEU A 41 3.45 -6.24 -2.74
C LEU A 41 2.30 -7.18 -3.12
N THR A 42 2.18 -8.31 -2.44
CA THR A 42 1.21 -9.36 -2.79
C THR A 42 0.21 -9.56 -1.66
N PHE A 43 0.44 -10.54 -0.79
CA PHE A 43 -0.50 -10.97 0.23
C PHE A 43 -0.89 -9.85 1.20
N GLY A 44 0.07 -9.07 1.70
CA GLY A 44 -0.18 -7.94 2.59
C GLY A 44 -1.05 -6.85 1.94
N PHE A 45 -0.82 -6.56 0.65
CA PHE A 45 -1.66 -5.65 -0.10
C PHE A 45 -3.08 -6.19 -0.32
N VAL A 46 -3.22 -7.46 -0.71
CA VAL A 46 -4.53 -8.11 -0.90
C VAL A 46 -5.34 -8.14 0.40
N VAL A 47 -4.71 -8.48 1.53
CA VAL A 47 -5.36 -8.44 2.85
C VAL A 47 -5.82 -7.02 3.19
N SER A 48 -5.00 -6.01 2.88
CA SER A 48 -5.37 -4.60 3.11
C SER A 48 -6.60 -4.19 2.31
N LEU A 49 -6.70 -4.62 1.05
CA LEU A 49 -7.90 -4.40 0.24
C LEU A 49 -9.11 -5.15 0.81
N ALA A 50 -8.95 -6.41 1.22
CA ALA A 50 -10.03 -7.21 1.80
C ALA A 50 -10.59 -6.57 3.09
N VAL A 51 -9.72 -6.10 3.99
CA VAL A 51 -10.14 -5.39 5.21
C VAL A 51 -10.90 -4.11 4.87
N LYS A 52 -10.45 -3.36 3.85
CA LYS A 52 -11.18 -2.16 3.37
C LYS A 52 -12.54 -2.50 2.77
N GLU A 53 -12.66 -3.58 2.02
CA GLU A 53 -13.93 -4.04 1.45
C GLU A 53 -14.96 -4.41 2.53
N LEU A 54 -14.50 -5.03 3.62
CA LEU A 54 -15.37 -5.45 4.71
C LEU A 54 -15.84 -4.28 5.58
N ASN A 55 -14.94 -3.32 5.86
CA ASN A 55 -15.19 -2.28 6.86
C ASN A 55 -15.60 -0.92 6.29
N SER A 56 -15.35 -0.64 5.00
CA SER A 56 -15.38 0.73 4.47
C SER A 56 -16.17 0.88 3.17
N LYS A 57 -17.31 0.19 3.03
CA LYS A 57 -18.17 0.29 1.83
C LYS A 57 -18.55 1.74 1.46
N ASN A 58 -18.77 2.59 2.46
CA ASN A 58 -19.09 4.00 2.26
C ASN A 58 -17.92 4.84 1.71
N GLU A 59 -16.66 4.45 1.97
CA GLU A 59 -15.50 5.16 1.41
C GLU A 59 -15.41 4.97 -0.11
N TYR A 60 -15.76 3.79 -0.64
CA TYR A 60 -15.77 3.56 -2.08
C TYR A 60 -16.78 4.45 -2.82
N LEU A 61 -17.92 4.79 -2.19
CA LEU A 61 -18.87 5.75 -2.74
C LEU A 61 -18.27 7.16 -2.82
N PHE A 62 -17.50 7.57 -1.81
CA PHE A 62 -16.78 8.85 -1.83
C PHE A 62 -15.81 8.93 -3.02
N TYR A 63 -15.00 7.89 -3.25
CA TYR A 63 -14.05 7.88 -4.37
C TYR A 63 -14.74 7.83 -5.73
N TYR A 64 -15.85 7.08 -5.83
CA TYR A 64 -16.66 7.03 -7.04
C TYR A 64 -17.26 8.40 -7.40
N ASN A 65 -17.78 9.12 -6.40
CA ASN A 65 -18.28 10.50 -6.57
C ASN A 65 -17.18 11.49 -6.99
N ASN A 66 -15.91 11.17 -6.72
CA ASN A 66 -14.74 11.93 -7.19
C ASN A 66 -14.20 11.43 -8.54
N ALA A 67 -14.99 10.68 -9.31
CA ALA A 67 -14.61 10.13 -10.63
C ALA A 67 -13.36 9.23 -10.59
N ILE A 68 -13.21 8.44 -9.52
CA ILE A 68 -12.19 7.41 -9.39
C ILE A 68 -12.90 6.06 -9.34
N SER A 69 -12.67 5.23 -10.34
CA SER A 69 -13.23 3.87 -10.32
C SER A 69 -12.51 3.01 -9.28
N LYS A 70 -13.18 2.01 -8.73
CA LYS A 70 -12.59 1.07 -7.76
C LYS A 70 -11.33 0.38 -8.30
N LYS A 71 -11.35 -0.06 -9.57
CA LYS A 71 -10.20 -0.70 -10.22
C LYS A 71 -9.02 0.26 -10.35
N GLU A 72 -9.29 1.50 -10.76
CA GLU A 72 -8.27 2.55 -10.84
C GLU A 72 -7.67 2.82 -9.46
N LEU A 73 -8.51 2.95 -8.43
CA LEU A 73 -8.06 3.17 -7.05
C LEU A 73 -7.13 2.06 -6.56
N TRP A 74 -7.50 0.80 -6.79
CA TRP A 74 -6.69 -0.36 -6.40
C TRP A 74 -5.35 -0.42 -7.16
N LEU A 75 -5.37 -0.23 -8.47
CA LEU A 75 -4.15 -0.24 -9.29
C LEU A 75 -3.21 0.91 -8.93
N SER A 76 -3.76 2.11 -8.73
CA SER A 76 -2.96 3.27 -8.31
C SER A 76 -2.39 3.07 -6.91
N ALA A 77 -3.16 2.53 -5.96
CA ALA A 77 -2.69 2.23 -4.61
C ALA A 77 -1.58 1.16 -4.60
N TRP A 78 -1.70 0.13 -5.45
CA TRP A 78 -0.64 -0.85 -5.65
C TRP A 78 0.62 -0.21 -6.23
N GLY A 79 0.48 0.69 -7.20
CA GLY A 79 1.59 1.49 -7.73
C GLY A 79 2.28 2.33 -6.66
N CYS A 80 1.51 3.00 -5.78
CA CYS A 80 2.06 3.71 -4.63
C CYS A 80 2.80 2.76 -3.66
N ALA A 81 2.27 1.56 -3.41
CA ALA A 81 2.93 0.55 -2.59
C ALA A 81 4.26 0.10 -3.20
N PHE A 82 4.30 -0.12 -4.51
CA PHE A 82 5.53 -0.45 -5.22
C PHE A 82 6.59 0.65 -5.08
N VAL A 83 6.23 1.91 -5.37
CA VAL A 83 7.14 3.06 -5.23
C VAL A 83 7.62 3.19 -3.78
N PHE A 84 6.73 3.06 -2.81
CA PHE A 84 7.09 3.09 -1.39
C PHE A 84 8.10 1.99 -1.03
N LEU A 85 7.91 0.76 -1.52
CA LEU A 85 8.84 -0.33 -1.25
C LEU A 85 10.22 -0.10 -1.90
N VAL A 86 10.26 0.49 -3.10
CA VAL A 86 11.52 0.86 -3.76
C VAL A 86 12.25 1.91 -2.92
N ILE A 87 11.56 2.98 -2.49
CA ILE A 87 12.14 4.01 -1.63
C ILE A 87 12.65 3.39 -0.32
N LEU A 88 11.82 2.58 0.35
CA LEU A 88 12.18 1.91 1.60
C LEU A 88 13.42 1.01 1.42
N SER A 89 13.48 0.25 0.33
CA SER A 89 14.62 -0.59 0.01
C SER A 89 15.88 0.23 -0.24
N PHE A 90 15.75 1.36 -0.95
CA PHE A 90 16.89 2.25 -1.21
C PHE A 90 17.39 2.88 0.09
N THR A 91 16.50 3.42 0.91
CA THR A 91 16.83 3.99 2.23
C THR A 91 17.51 2.97 3.13
N PHE A 92 16.99 1.74 3.19
CA PHE A 92 17.60 0.68 4.00
C PHE A 92 19.03 0.35 3.53
N ASN A 93 19.24 0.17 2.22
CA ASN A 93 20.58 -0.12 1.69
C ASN A 93 21.56 1.04 1.89
N PHE A 94 21.09 2.28 1.73
CA PHE A 94 21.88 3.47 1.96
C PHE A 94 22.35 3.55 3.42
N ILE A 95 21.45 3.34 4.37
CA ILE A 95 21.79 3.30 5.81
C ILE A 95 22.78 2.17 6.09
N ALA A 96 22.55 0.96 5.57
CA ALA A 96 23.42 -0.19 5.76
C ALA A 96 24.82 -0.05 5.12
N THR A 97 24.99 0.92 4.22
CA THR A 97 26.29 1.24 3.61
C THR A 97 27.03 2.31 4.41
N LEU A 98 26.31 3.19 5.11
CA LEU A 98 26.88 4.28 5.90
C LEU A 98 27.37 3.84 7.28
N PHE A 99 26.76 2.81 7.86
CA PHE A 99 27.05 2.28 9.20
C PHE A 99 27.49 0.82 9.12
#